data_AF-A0A2S5L1B8-F1
#
_entry.id   AF-A0A2S5L1B8-F1
#
_cell.length_a   1.000
_cell.length_b   1.000
_cell.length_c   1.000
_cell.angle_alpha   90.00
_cell.angle_beta   90.00
_cell.angle_gamma   90.00
#
_symmetry.space_group_name_H-M   'P 1'
#
loop_
_entity.id
_entity.type
_entity.pdbx_description
1 polymer ?
#
loop_
_entity_poly.entity_id
_entity_poly.type
_entity_poly.pdbx_seq_one_letter_code
_entity_poly.pdbx_strand_id
1 'polypeptide(L)'
;MLLNLPVSKTPATEALDEAQVSRIIEMAWEDRTPFEAIAYQFGLNQNGVIKLMRARLKHSSFKLWRARTHGQTTKHLKLRSSAVTRHKANHRVKQF
;
A
#
# COMPACT_ATOMS: atom_id res chain seq x y z
N MET A 1 -27.76 -19.63 -7.80
CA MET A 1 -26.76 -18.66 -8.29
C MET A 1 -25.75 -18.39 -7.19
N LEU A 2 -24.63 -19.11 -7.18
CA LEU A 2 -23.48 -18.83 -6.31
C LEU A 2 -22.23 -19.09 -7.15
N LEU A 3 -21.76 -18.07 -7.87
CA LEU A 3 -20.45 -18.11 -8.50
C LEU A 3 -19.40 -17.82 -7.43
N ASN A 4 -18.94 -18.89 -6.77
CA ASN A 4 -17.72 -18.84 -5.99
C ASN A 4 -16.54 -18.88 -6.97
N LEU A 5 -15.99 -17.73 -7.30
CA LEU A 5 -14.77 -17.63 -8.10
C LEU A 5 -13.61 -18.18 -7.25
N PRO A 6 -12.85 -19.19 -7.70
CA PRO A 6 -11.72 -19.69 -6.94
C PRO A 6 -10.65 -18.59 -6.90
N VAL A 7 -10.42 -17.98 -5.73
CA VAL A 7 -9.22 -17.19 -5.48
C VAL A 7 -8.05 -18.17 -5.41
N SER A 8 -7.47 -18.46 -6.57
CA SER A 8 -6.24 -19.25 -6.70
C SER A 8 -5.07 -18.41 -6.18
N LYS A 9 -4.74 -18.58 -4.90
CA LYS A 9 -3.41 -18.26 -4.38
C LYS A 9 -2.46 -19.38 -4.80
N THR A 10 -1.84 -19.23 -5.97
CA THR A 10 -0.68 -20.04 -6.36
C THR A 10 0.44 -19.09 -6.80
N PRO A 11 1.64 -19.15 -6.19
CA PRO A 11 2.79 -18.37 -6.60
C PRO A 11 3.51 -19.11 -7.74
N ALA A 12 2.91 -19.09 -8.93
CA ALA A 12 3.63 -19.41 -10.15
C ALA A 12 3.89 -18.09 -10.89
N THR A 13 5.06 -17.97 -11.49
CA THR A 13 5.60 -16.83 -12.26
C THR A 13 4.68 -16.43 -13.42
N GLU A 14 3.50 -15.90 -13.10
CA GLU A 14 2.56 -15.39 -14.07
C GLU A 14 2.64 -13.86 -14.05
N ALA A 15 2.71 -13.28 -15.24
CA ALA A 15 2.71 -11.84 -15.41
C ALA A 15 1.54 -11.22 -14.63
N LEU A 16 1.81 -10.16 -13.86
CA LEU A 16 0.78 -9.46 -13.08
C LEU A 16 -0.37 -9.04 -14.00
N ASP A 17 -1.58 -9.51 -13.69
CA ASP A 17 -2.79 -9.09 -14.39
C ASP A 17 -3.08 -7.60 -14.15
N GLU A 18 -3.82 -6.96 -15.05
CA GLU A 18 -4.12 -5.53 -14.95
C GLU A 18 -4.89 -5.18 -13.67
N ALA A 19 -5.77 -6.07 -13.21
CA ALA A 19 -6.46 -5.92 -11.94
C ALA A 19 -5.49 -5.95 -10.75
N GLN A 20 -4.48 -6.83 -10.78
CA GLN A 20 -3.45 -6.91 -9.75
C GLN A 20 -2.55 -5.67 -9.77
N VAL A 21 -2.19 -5.18 -10.95
CA VAL A 21 -1.42 -3.94 -11.11
C VAL A 21 -2.19 -2.76 -10.52
N SER A 22 -3.48 -2.61 -10.85
CA SER A 22 -4.34 -1.57 -10.28
C SER A 22 -4.37 -1.67 -8.75
N ARG A 23 -4.54 -2.88 -8.22
CA ARG A 23 -4.56 -3.12 -6.78
C ARG A 23 -3.24 -2.78 -6.09
N ILE A 24 -2.10 -3.12 -6.70
CA ILE A 24 -0.78 -2.76 -6.18
C ILE A 24 -0.60 -1.24 -6.19
N ILE A 25 -1.07 -0.53 -7.23
CA ILE A 25 -1.00 0.93 -7.31
C ILE A 25 -1.86 1.56 -6.20
N GLU A 26 -3.09 1.09 -6.00
CA GLU A 26 -3.95 1.53 -4.89
C GLU A 26 -3.26 1.34 -3.53
N MET A 27 -2.76 0.13 -3.27
CA MET A 27 -2.06 -0.20 -2.04
C MET A 27 -0.79 0.64 -1.84
N ALA A 28 -0.04 0.91 -2.91
CA ALA A 28 1.18 1.72 -2.84
C ALA A 28 0.90 3.21 -2.64
N TRP A 29 -0.28 3.71 -3.02
CA TRP A 29 -0.72 5.07 -2.72
C TRP A 29 -1.27 5.26 -1.30
N GLU A 30 -1.68 4.18 -0.64
CA GLU A 30 -2.13 4.26 0.75
C GLU A 30 -0.93 4.35 1.70
N ASP A 31 -0.77 5.50 2.36
CA ASP A 31 0.36 5.79 3.27
C ASP A 31 0.48 4.83 4.47
N ARG A 32 -0.54 3.97 4.71
CA ARG A 32 -0.59 3.00 5.82
C ARG A 32 -0.25 1.57 5.41
N THR A 33 -0.03 1.31 4.12
CA THR A 33 0.25 -0.04 3.63
C THR A 33 1.76 -0.28 3.57
N PRO A 34 2.33 -1.12 4.45
CA PRO A 34 3.74 -1.44 4.37
C PRO A 34 4.03 -2.22 3.08
N PHE A 35 5.21 -2.00 2.48
CA PHE A 35 5.66 -2.77 1.31
C PHE A 35 5.69 -4.28 1.58
N GLU A 36 5.85 -4.70 2.84
CA GLU A 36 5.75 -6.10 3.26
C GLU A 36 4.37 -6.70 3.00
N ALA A 37 3.28 -5.93 3.17
CA ALA A 37 1.93 -6.43 2.87
C ALA A 37 1.74 -6.66 1.37
N ILE A 38 2.32 -5.81 0.53
CA ILE A 38 2.31 -5.98 -0.93
C ILE A 38 3.16 -7.19 -1.31
N ALA A 39 4.35 -7.35 -0.70
CA ALA A 39 5.20 -8.51 -0.92
C ALA A 39 4.53 -9.82 -0.50
N TYR A 40 3.80 -9.83 0.62
CA TYR A 40 3.06 -11.00 1.09
C TYR A 40 1.87 -11.37 0.18
N GLN A 41 1.16 -10.37 -0.36
CA GLN A 41 -0.02 -10.61 -1.19
C GLN A 41 0.31 -10.90 -2.65
N PHE A 42 1.33 -10.25 -3.21
CA PHE A 42 1.63 -10.25 -4.65
C PHE A 42 3.05 -10.75 -4.97
N GLY A 43 3.86 -11.14 -3.97
CA GLY A 43 5.26 -11.52 -4.18
C GLY A 43 6.17 -10.36 -4.59
N LEU A 44 5.66 -9.12 -4.61
CA LEU A 44 6.38 -7.96 -5.14
C LEU A 44 7.09 -7.20 -4.01
N ASN A 45 8.42 -7.27 -3.99
CA ASN A 45 9.23 -6.52 -3.03
C ASN A 45 9.18 -5.00 -3.28
N GLN A 46 9.69 -4.20 -2.35
CA GLN A 46 9.69 -2.74 -2.45
C GLN A 46 10.30 -2.23 -3.77
N ASN A 47 11.41 -2.81 -4.20
CA ASN A 47 12.07 -2.44 -5.46
C ASN A 47 11.19 -2.74 -6.69
N GLY A 48 10.47 -3.87 -6.66
CA GLY A 48 9.49 -4.25 -7.66
C GLY A 48 8.33 -3.25 -7.73
N VAL A 49 7.78 -2.86 -6.57
CA VAL A 49 6.71 -1.83 -6.50
C VAL A 49 7.20 -0.50 -7.05
N ILE A 50 8.41 -0.07 -6.69
CA ILE A 50 9.02 1.15 -7.23
C ILE A 50 9.12 1.11 -8.76
N LYS A 51 9.59 -0.01 -9.33
CA LYS A 51 9.71 -0.19 -10.78
C LYS A 51 8.33 -0.16 -11.44
N LEU A 52 7.35 -0.86 -10.87
CA LEU A 52 5.97 -0.87 -11.36
C LEU A 52 5.36 0.52 -11.36
N MET A 53 5.48 1.25 -10.25
CA MET A 53 4.97 2.62 -10.12
C MET A 53 5.63 3.58 -11.11
N ARG A 54 6.94 3.43 -11.35
CA ARG A 54 7.66 4.22 -12.36
C ARG A 54 7.18 3.93 -13.78
N ALA A 55 6.84 2.68 -14.08
CA ALA A 55 6.36 2.28 -15.41
C ALA A 55 4.90 2.69 -15.66
N ARG A 56 4.05 2.71 -14.62
CA ARG A 56 2.61 2.92 -14.74
C ARG A 56 2.13 4.35 -14.49
N LEU A 57 2.84 5.12 -13.66
CA LEU A 57 2.46 6.50 -13.36
C LEU A 57 3.13 7.51 -14.28
N LYS A 58 2.45 8.64 -14.50
CA LYS A 58 3.07 9.83 -15.08
C LYS A 58 4.20 10.33 -14.17
N HIS A 59 5.22 10.94 -14.77
CA HIS A 59 6.41 11.41 -14.06
C HIS A 59 6.09 12.32 -12.85
N SER A 60 5.14 13.25 -13.00
CA SER A 60 4.69 14.15 -11.91
C SER A 60 4.03 13.39 -10.76
N SER A 61 3.13 12.45 -11.06
CA SER A 61 2.47 11.59 -10.07
C SER A 61 3.47 10.68 -9.35
N PHE A 62 4.44 10.11 -10.08
CA PHE A 62 5.51 9.31 -9.49
C PHE A 62 6.38 10.13 -8.53
N LYS A 63 6.70 11.38 -8.89
CA LYS A 63 7.47 12.29 -8.03
C LYS A 63 6.74 12.61 -6.73
N LEU A 64 5.43 12.88 -6.81
CA LEU A 64 4.58 13.11 -5.62
C LEU A 64 4.49 11.88 -4.74
N TRP A 65 4.25 10.71 -5.33
CA TRP A 65 4.25 9.43 -4.62
C TRP A 65 5.60 9.16 -3.94
N ARG A 66 6.72 9.41 -4.62
CA ARG A 66 8.05 9.28 -4.04
C ARG A 66 8.29 10.26 -2.90
N ALA A 67 7.87 11.51 -3.01
CA ALA A 67 7.98 12.46 -1.90
C ALA A 67 7.27 11.97 -0.63
N ARG A 68 6.11 11.29 -0.79
CA ARG A 68 5.34 10.71 0.32
C ARG A 68 5.95 9.42 0.88
N THR A 69 6.44 8.54 0.00
CA THR A 69 6.91 7.20 0.38
C THR A 69 8.40 7.13 0.73
N HIS A 70 9.22 8.06 0.25
CA HIS A 70 10.68 8.08 0.51
C HIS A 70 11.00 8.24 2.01
N GLY A 71 10.11 8.88 2.78
CA GLY A 71 10.21 8.97 4.24
C GLY A 71 9.69 7.76 5.02
N GLN A 72 9.11 6.74 4.36
CA GLN A 72 8.62 5.52 5.03
C GLN A 72 9.72 4.47 5.27
N THR A 73 10.98 4.86 5.32
CA THR A 73 12.13 3.95 5.46
C THR A 73 12.22 3.29 6.83
N THR A 74 11.53 3.80 7.86
CA THR A 74 11.66 3.28 9.23
C THR A 74 10.34 3.26 10.01
N LYS A 75 9.39 2.44 9.58
CA LYS A 75 8.44 1.85 10.53
C LYS A 75 8.43 0.35 10.33
N HIS A 76 9.52 -0.29 10.77
CA HIS A 76 9.47 -1.69 11.14
C HIS A 76 8.16 -1.95 11.88
N LEU A 77 7.56 -3.12 11.65
CA LEU A 77 6.44 -3.68 12.41
C LEU A 77 6.63 -3.68 13.95
N LYS A 78 7.74 -3.13 14.47
CA LYS A 78 8.12 -3.03 15.88
C LYS A 78 7.69 -1.75 16.62
N LEU A 79 7.03 -0.77 15.98
CA LEU A 79 6.59 0.47 16.65
C LEU A 79 5.07 0.66 16.72
N ARG A 80 4.26 -0.37 16.44
CA ARG A 80 2.88 -0.39 16.94
C ARG A 80 2.89 -0.96 18.35
N SER A 81 2.98 -0.09 19.36
CA SER A 81 2.51 -0.46 20.69
C SER A 81 1.04 -0.87 20.58
N SER A 82 0.63 -1.95 21.26
CA SER A 82 -0.78 -2.38 21.31
C SER A 82 -1.70 -1.37 22.02
N ALA A 83 -1.16 -0.20 22.43
CA ALA A 83 -1.82 0.81 23.22
C ALA A 83 -2.50 1.92 22.40
N VAL A 84 -2.46 1.88 21.06
CA VAL A 84 -3.18 2.87 20.23
C VAL A 84 -4.67 2.54 20.17
N THR A 85 -5.36 2.79 21.27
CA THR A 85 -6.82 2.78 21.35
C THR A 85 -7.31 4.17 20.94
N ARG A 86 -7.72 4.32 19.68
CA ARG A 86 -8.60 5.40 19.16
C ARG A 86 -8.04 6.83 19.21
N HIS A 87 -7.83 7.44 18.03
CA HIS A 87 -7.67 8.90 17.92
C HIS A 87 -8.93 9.61 18.48
N LYS A 88 -8.79 10.38 19.57
CA LYS A 88 -9.79 11.38 19.96
C LYS A 88 -9.51 12.68 19.20
N ALA A 89 -10.48 13.15 18.40
CA ALA A 89 -10.48 14.52 17.91
C ALA A 89 -10.95 15.44 19.05
N ASN A 90 -10.07 16.32 19.55
CA ASN A 90 -10.45 17.39 20.47
C ASN A 90 -11.00 18.57 19.66
N HIS A 91 -12.31 18.58 19.40
CA HIS A 91 -12.99 19.75 18.86
C HIS A 91 -13.23 20.75 19.99
N ARG A 92 -12.34 21.73 20.15
CA ARG A 92 -12.51 22.81 21.13
C ARG A 92 -13.23 23.97 20.45
N VAL A 93 -14.54 24.08 20.65
CA VAL A 93 -15.30 25.29 20.31
C VAL A 93 -14.85 26.40 21.26
N LYS A 94 -14.32 27.51 20.76
CA LYS A 94 -14.15 28.72 21.56
C LYS A 94 -15.53 29.35 21.71
N GLN A 95 -16.07 29.34 22.92
CA GLN A 95 -17.06 30.34 23.31
C GLN A 95 -16.29 31.57 23.72
N PHE A 96 -16.59 32.71 23.08
CA PHE A 96 -16.78 34.06 23.61
C PHE A 96 -16.93 34.99 22.42
#